data_AF-A0A368ESV9-F1
#
_entry.id   AF-A0A368ESV9-F1
#
_cell.length_a   1.000
_cell.length_b   1.000
_cell.length_c   1.000
_cell.angle_alpha   90.00
_cell.angle_beta   90.00
_cell.angle_gamma   90.00
#
_symmetry.space_group_name_H-M   'P 1'
#
loop_
_entity.id
_entity.type
_entity.pdbx_description
1 polymer ?
#
loop_
_entity_poly.entity_id
_entity_poly.type
_entity_poly.pdbx_seq_one_letter_code
_entity_poly.pdbx_strand_id
1 'polypeptide(L)'
;MKNILARGGIEFIAVLLGITSSLWIDENRKARDLNEKQVMILEAVYEDIVQTENFIKERRDPAFQLDSTWMDYFANNWDTMNIDSAAVALSKNGTRGSFHNTFLDFREFHPPISSIELIMQDGSLKEIQNMEIRKKINELVKTDLEFVLKNVQTEIDMQIDFRNTLINQNDPKLAELLSISQLTLRNRFRDNVDNYDDQIEQLKYFLTKDYVRTYINLKNRHRYFVMLFIRNFKQTLSDLKILVEEELKIAPAQ
;
A
#
# COMPACT_ATOMS: atom_id res chain seq x y z
N MET A 1 -39.88 57.27 -41.98
CA MET A 1 -39.88 56.24 -40.90
C MET A 1 -39.14 54.94 -41.22
N LYS A 2 -38.38 54.83 -42.34
CA LYS A 2 -37.60 53.61 -42.67
C LYS A 2 -36.24 53.51 -41.96
N ASN A 3 -35.70 54.61 -41.44
CA ASN A 3 -34.35 54.65 -40.85
C ASN A 3 -34.31 54.44 -39.32
N ILE A 4 -35.43 54.56 -38.61
CA ILE A 4 -35.47 54.45 -37.13
C ILE A 4 -35.54 52.96 -36.71
N LEU A 5 -36.35 52.16 -37.40
CA LEU A 5 -36.41 50.70 -37.22
C LEU A 5 -35.11 50.00 -37.64
N ALA A 6 -34.47 50.46 -38.72
CA ALA A 6 -33.17 49.95 -39.15
C ALA A 6 -32.05 50.28 -38.14
N ARG A 7 -32.07 51.49 -37.55
CA ARG A 7 -31.06 51.91 -36.56
C ARG A 7 -31.21 51.19 -35.22
N GLY A 8 -32.44 51.08 -34.71
CA GLY A 8 -32.72 50.34 -33.47
C GLY A 8 -32.50 48.82 -33.61
N GLY A 9 -32.77 48.23 -34.78
CA GLY A 9 -32.48 46.83 -35.06
C GLY A 9 -30.98 46.51 -35.12
N ILE A 10 -30.18 47.39 -35.72
CA ILE A 10 -28.71 47.24 -35.77
C ILE A 10 -28.10 47.40 -34.37
N GLU A 11 -28.56 48.36 -33.58
CA GLU A 11 -28.11 48.54 -32.18
C GLU A 11 -28.47 47.33 -31.32
N PHE A 12 -29.67 46.76 -31.48
CA PHE A 12 -30.07 45.53 -30.80
C PHE A 12 -29.18 44.33 -31.16
N ILE A 13 -28.88 44.12 -32.44
CA ILE A 13 -27.99 43.04 -32.89
C ILE A 13 -26.57 43.22 -32.33
N ALA A 14 -26.06 44.46 -32.31
CA ALA A 14 -24.73 44.75 -31.76
C ALA A 14 -24.64 44.44 -30.26
N VAL A 15 -25.67 44.81 -29.48
CA VAL A 15 -25.73 44.49 -28.04
C VAL A 15 -25.88 42.99 -27.82
N LEU A 16 -26.76 42.32 -28.58
CA LEU A 16 -26.95 40.87 -28.50
C LEU A 16 -25.64 40.11 -28.80
N LEU A 17 -24.92 40.52 -29.85
CA LEU A 17 -23.61 39.95 -30.20
C LEU A 17 -22.58 40.24 -29.10
N GLY A 18 -22.55 41.45 -28.55
CA GLY A 18 -21.65 41.79 -27.44
C GLY A 18 -21.85 40.89 -26.22
N ILE A 19 -23.11 40.67 -25.81
CA ILE A 19 -23.44 39.77 -24.69
C ILE A 19 -23.10 38.32 -25.04
N THR A 20 -23.49 37.85 -26.23
CA THR A 20 -23.26 36.46 -26.66
C THR A 20 -21.77 36.14 -26.76
N SER A 21 -20.99 37.04 -27.36
CA SER A 21 -19.53 36.91 -27.45
C SER A 21 -18.85 36.98 -26.07
N SER A 22 -19.33 37.82 -25.16
CA SER A 22 -18.83 37.87 -23.78
C SER A 22 -19.08 36.55 -23.05
N LEU A 23 -20.29 36.01 -23.13
CA LEU A 23 -20.65 34.73 -22.50
C LEU A 23 -19.80 33.59 -23.08
N TRP A 24 -19.61 33.57 -24.40
CA TRP A 24 -18.79 32.56 -25.06
C TRP A 24 -17.32 32.60 -24.62
N ILE A 25 -16.73 33.80 -24.50
CA ILE A 25 -15.36 33.96 -23.99
C ILE A 25 -15.25 33.47 -22.54
N ASP A 26 -16.22 33.83 -21.69
CA ASP A 26 -16.24 33.43 -20.28
C ASP A 26 -16.38 31.91 -20.11
N GLU A 27 -17.24 31.26 -20.91
CA GLU A 27 -17.40 29.80 -20.91
C GLU A 27 -16.12 29.10 -21.39
N ASN A 28 -15.49 29.61 -22.45
CA ASN A 28 -14.26 29.03 -22.97
C ASN A 28 -13.10 29.14 -21.97
N ARG A 29 -13.00 30.27 -21.25
CA ARG A 29 -12.02 30.44 -20.19
C ARG A 29 -12.26 29.47 -19.04
N LYS A 30 -13.50 29.33 -18.57
CA LYS A 30 -13.86 28.37 -17.51
C LYS A 30 -13.55 26.93 -17.91
N ALA A 31 -13.83 26.55 -19.16
CA ALA A 31 -13.51 25.23 -19.67
C ALA A 31 -12.00 24.96 -19.66
N ARG A 32 -11.19 25.97 -20.03
CA ARG A 32 -9.73 25.87 -19.99
C ARG A 32 -9.20 25.75 -18.56
N ASP A 33 -9.64 26.61 -17.65
CA ASP A 33 -9.23 26.59 -16.25
C ASP A 33 -9.59 25.24 -15.58
N LEU A 34 -10.75 24.66 -15.91
CA LEU A 34 -11.19 23.36 -15.41
C LEU A 34 -10.34 22.21 -15.98
N ASN A 35 -9.96 22.29 -17.25
CA ASN A 35 -9.06 21.31 -17.87
C ASN A 35 -7.64 21.40 -17.28
N GLU A 36 -7.09 22.60 -17.12
CA GLU A 36 -5.79 22.81 -16.46
C GLU A 36 -5.79 22.22 -15.04
N LYS A 37 -6.87 22.43 -14.28
CA LYS A 37 -7.01 21.86 -12.94
C LYS A 37 -7.11 20.34 -12.95
N GLN A 38 -7.87 19.76 -13.88
CA GLN A 38 -7.94 18.31 -14.04
C GLN A 38 -6.56 17.71 -14.34
N VAL A 39 -5.80 18.30 -15.26
CA VAL A 39 -4.46 17.82 -15.62
C VAL A 39 -3.54 17.81 -14.38
N MET A 40 -3.49 18.91 -13.62
CA MET A 40 -2.69 18.97 -12.39
C MET A 40 -3.07 17.89 -11.38
N ILE A 41 -4.37 17.64 -11.21
CA ILE A 41 -4.88 16.59 -10.32
C ILE A 41 -4.44 15.21 -10.80
N LEU A 42 -4.61 14.92 -12.10
CA LEU A 42 -4.26 13.62 -12.68
C LEU A 42 -2.75 13.36 -12.64
N GLU A 43 -1.92 14.38 -12.84
CA GLU A 43 -0.46 14.29 -12.69
C GLU A 43 -0.06 13.94 -11.25
N ALA A 44 -0.67 14.58 -10.24
CA ALA A 44 -0.43 14.26 -8.84
C ALA A 44 -0.89 12.83 -8.47
N VAL A 45 -2.05 12.40 -8.98
CA VAL A 45 -2.51 11.01 -8.84
C VAL A 45 -1.54 10.03 -9.48
N TYR A 46 -1.05 10.33 -10.69
CA TYR A 46 -0.08 9.49 -11.40
C TYR A 46 1.23 9.37 -10.63
N GLU A 47 1.73 10.46 -10.05
CA GLU A 47 2.94 10.45 -9.23
C GLU A 47 2.77 9.54 -7.99
N ASP A 48 1.68 9.71 -7.23
CA ASP A 48 1.35 8.85 -6.09
C ASP A 48 1.28 7.37 -6.48
N ILE A 49 0.69 7.05 -7.63
CA ILE A 49 0.62 5.69 -8.17
C ILE A 49 2.02 5.11 -8.39
N VAL A 50 2.89 5.84 -9.10
CA VAL A 50 4.26 5.39 -9.39
C VAL A 50 5.07 5.21 -8.10
N GLN A 51 4.96 6.16 -7.17
CA GLN A 51 5.62 6.05 -5.87
C GLN A 51 5.12 4.85 -5.08
N THR A 52 3.81 4.57 -5.13
CA THR A 52 3.18 3.43 -4.46
C THR A 52 3.58 2.10 -5.06
N GLU A 53 3.65 1.98 -6.40
CA GLU A 53 4.18 0.79 -7.07
C GLU A 53 5.62 0.49 -6.64
N ASN A 54 6.48 1.52 -6.59
CA ASN A 54 7.86 1.39 -6.16
C ASN A 54 7.96 1.00 -4.68
N PHE A 55 7.18 1.63 -3.80
CA PHE A 55 7.10 1.27 -2.38
C PHE A 55 6.74 -0.20 -2.19
N ILE A 56 5.71 -0.67 -2.90
CA ILE A 56 5.28 -2.07 -2.82
C ILE A 56 6.41 -2.99 -3.30
N LYS A 57 6.92 -2.76 -4.51
CA LYS A 57 7.92 -3.62 -5.15
C LYS A 57 9.21 -3.71 -4.36
N GLU A 58 9.72 -2.59 -3.86
CA GLU A 58 11.05 -2.52 -3.27
C GLU A 58 11.05 -2.78 -1.75
N ARG A 59 9.99 -2.36 -1.05
CA ARG A 59 9.98 -2.30 0.41
C ARG A 59 8.95 -3.21 1.08
N ARG A 60 7.91 -3.66 0.39
CA ARG A 60 6.84 -4.46 1.01
C ARG A 60 6.76 -5.88 0.49
N ASP A 61 6.67 -6.07 -0.83
CA ASP A 61 6.54 -7.40 -1.44
C ASP A 61 7.63 -8.38 -1.00
N PRO A 62 8.94 -8.03 -1.00
CA PRO A 62 9.99 -8.99 -0.61
C PRO A 62 9.83 -9.49 0.83
N ALA A 63 9.50 -8.57 1.73
CA ALA A 63 9.28 -8.83 3.15
C ALA A 63 8.02 -9.68 3.38
N PHE A 64 6.92 -9.32 2.73
CA PHE A 64 5.63 -9.95 2.91
C PHE A 64 5.56 -11.34 2.29
N GLN A 65 6.17 -11.52 1.13
CA GLN A 65 6.27 -12.83 0.50
C GLN A 65 7.11 -13.77 1.36
N LEU A 66 8.23 -13.28 1.88
CA LEU A 66 9.11 -14.09 2.71
C LEU A 66 8.44 -14.56 4.00
N ASP A 67 7.71 -13.69 4.70
CA ASP A 67 6.93 -14.10 5.87
C ASP A 67 5.89 -15.16 5.52
N SER A 68 5.19 -14.99 4.39
CA SER A 68 4.17 -15.95 3.96
C SER A 68 4.79 -17.30 3.60
N THR A 69 5.92 -17.31 2.89
CA THR A 69 6.68 -18.52 2.56
C THR A 69 7.14 -19.26 3.82
N TRP A 70 7.68 -18.53 4.82
CA TRP A 70 8.14 -19.17 6.06
C TRP A 70 6.98 -19.68 6.91
N MET A 71 5.90 -18.92 7.04
CA MET A 71 4.72 -19.36 7.77
C MET A 71 4.08 -20.60 7.14
N ASP A 72 3.99 -20.64 5.81
CA ASP A 72 3.48 -21.80 5.08
C ASP A 72 4.43 -23.00 5.22
N TYR A 73 5.74 -22.79 5.08
CA TYR A 73 6.74 -23.84 5.29
C TYR A 73 6.64 -24.46 6.68
N PHE A 74 6.61 -23.64 7.74
CA PHE A 74 6.52 -24.14 9.11
C PHE A 74 5.19 -24.84 9.39
N ALA A 75 4.07 -24.33 8.88
CA ALA A 75 2.77 -24.95 9.06
C ALA A 75 2.69 -26.33 8.40
N ASN A 76 3.23 -26.46 7.19
CA ASN A 76 3.12 -27.69 6.39
C ASN A 76 4.19 -28.73 6.71
N ASN A 77 5.31 -28.33 7.31
CA ASN A 77 6.46 -29.23 7.58
C ASN A 77 6.76 -29.36 9.07
N TRP A 78 5.80 -29.02 9.95
CA TRP A 78 6.01 -28.96 11.40
C TRP A 78 6.69 -30.20 11.97
N ASP A 79 6.21 -31.39 11.59
CA ASP A 79 6.67 -32.67 12.16
C ASP A 79 7.87 -33.28 11.41
N THR A 80 8.24 -32.75 10.23
CA THR A 80 9.20 -33.39 9.30
C THR A 80 10.35 -32.50 8.85
N MET A 81 10.35 -31.20 9.17
CA MET A 81 11.38 -30.28 8.72
C MET A 81 12.76 -30.59 9.32
N ASN A 82 13.81 -30.33 8.53
CA ASN A 82 15.16 -30.21 9.06
C ASN A 82 15.32 -28.81 9.67
N ILE A 83 15.19 -28.73 11.01
CA ILE A 83 15.18 -27.47 11.75
C ILE A 83 16.48 -26.68 11.54
N ASP A 84 17.63 -27.35 11.56
CA ASP A 84 18.93 -26.71 11.42
C ASP A 84 19.05 -26.03 10.04
N SER A 85 18.65 -26.73 8.98
CA SER A 85 18.63 -26.18 7.62
C SER A 85 17.64 -25.03 7.48
N ALA A 86 16.46 -25.14 8.08
CA ALA A 86 15.44 -24.09 8.08
C ALA A 86 15.92 -22.83 8.81
N ALA A 87 16.57 -22.98 9.97
CA ALA A 87 17.11 -21.86 10.74
C ALA A 87 18.20 -21.10 9.96
N VAL A 88 19.13 -21.83 9.32
CA VAL A 88 20.17 -21.22 8.48
C VAL A 88 19.55 -20.49 7.29
N ALA A 89 18.61 -21.13 6.58
CA ALA A 89 17.95 -20.52 5.43
C ALA A 89 17.11 -19.29 5.83
N LEU A 90 16.44 -19.31 6.98
CA LEU A 90 15.70 -18.16 7.50
C LEU A 90 16.64 -16.99 7.83
N SER A 91 17.79 -17.29 8.45
CA SER A 91 18.75 -16.29 8.91
C SER A 91 19.46 -15.51 7.79
N LYS A 92 19.57 -16.12 6.59
CA LYS A 92 20.23 -15.51 5.43
C LYS A 92 19.44 -14.41 4.72
N ASN A 93 18.25 -14.06 5.22
CA ASN A 93 17.41 -13.02 4.59
C ASN A 93 17.60 -11.62 5.20
N GLY A 94 18.57 -11.43 6.10
CA GLY A 94 18.93 -10.13 6.67
C GLY A 94 17.74 -9.41 7.32
N THR A 95 17.54 -8.14 6.98
CA THR A 95 16.39 -7.35 7.48
C THR A 95 15.05 -7.73 6.85
N ARG A 96 15.06 -8.54 5.77
CA ARG A 96 13.82 -8.97 5.10
C ARG A 96 13.21 -10.16 5.80
N GLY A 97 14.00 -11.01 6.44
CA GLY A 97 13.50 -12.14 7.23
C GLY A 97 14.58 -12.73 8.12
N SER A 98 14.18 -13.09 9.32
CA SER A 98 14.99 -13.72 10.34
C SER A 98 14.04 -14.26 11.41
N PHE A 99 14.56 -15.00 12.40
CA PHE A 99 13.76 -15.41 13.54
C PHE A 99 12.94 -14.24 14.16
N HIS A 100 13.60 -13.12 14.46
CA HIS A 100 12.94 -11.97 15.09
C HIS A 100 11.88 -11.35 14.17
N ASN A 101 12.19 -11.15 12.88
CA ASN A 101 11.23 -10.54 11.96
C ASN A 101 10.02 -11.44 11.71
N THR A 102 10.24 -12.76 11.66
CA THR A 102 9.20 -13.72 11.34
C THR A 102 8.27 -13.97 12.54
N PHE A 103 8.78 -13.93 13.77
CA PHE A 103 8.00 -14.28 14.96
C PHE A 103 7.62 -13.09 15.86
N LEU A 104 8.44 -12.03 15.93
CA LEU A 104 8.36 -11.01 16.98
C LEU A 104 8.15 -9.58 16.45
N ASP A 105 8.70 -9.26 15.28
CA ASP A 105 8.59 -7.92 14.70
C ASP A 105 7.42 -7.84 13.71
N PHE A 106 6.73 -6.71 13.75
CA PHE A 106 5.58 -6.48 12.89
C PHE A 106 5.91 -5.61 11.69
N ARG A 107 5.10 -5.76 10.63
CA ARG A 107 5.20 -4.97 9.41
C ARG A 107 3.98 -4.10 9.25
N GLU A 108 4.22 -2.86 8.90
CA GLU A 108 3.16 -1.89 8.59
C GLU A 108 3.01 -1.70 7.08
N PHE A 109 1.85 -1.21 6.65
CA PHE A 109 1.57 -0.91 5.25
C PHE A 109 1.06 0.54 5.12
N HIS A 110 1.94 1.44 4.70
CA HIS A 110 1.65 2.87 4.54
C HIS A 110 2.16 3.33 3.16
N PRO A 111 1.38 3.13 2.10
CA PRO A 111 1.78 3.55 0.76
C PRO A 111 1.74 5.08 0.61
N PRO A 112 2.62 5.68 -0.20
CA PRO A 112 2.63 7.11 -0.48
C PRO A 112 1.48 7.50 -1.43
N ILE A 113 0.29 7.75 -0.87
CA ILE A 113 -0.94 8.11 -1.61
C ILE A 113 -1.56 9.44 -1.15
N SER A 114 -0.74 10.34 -0.60
CA SER A 114 -1.21 11.56 0.07
C SER A 114 -1.99 12.50 -0.84
N SER A 115 -1.63 12.59 -2.12
CA SER A 115 -2.32 13.43 -3.09
C SER A 115 -3.70 12.85 -3.40
N ILE A 116 -3.78 11.53 -3.59
CA ILE A 116 -5.05 10.81 -3.77
C ILE A 116 -5.96 11.00 -2.54
N GLU A 117 -5.41 10.88 -1.33
CA GLU A 117 -6.16 11.13 -0.09
C GLU A 117 -6.66 12.57 0.02
N LEU A 118 -5.81 13.55 -0.33
CA LEU A 118 -6.19 14.97 -0.31
C LEU A 118 -7.35 15.25 -1.27
N ILE A 119 -7.28 14.76 -2.51
CA ILE A 119 -8.32 14.91 -3.54
C ILE A 119 -9.67 14.36 -3.08
N MET A 120 -9.65 13.29 -2.27
CA MET A 120 -10.85 12.72 -1.67
C MET A 120 -11.42 13.56 -0.52
N GLN A 121 -10.56 14.26 0.22
CA GLN A 121 -10.95 15.03 1.42
C GLN A 121 -11.40 16.45 1.10
N ASP A 122 -10.74 17.12 0.15
CA ASP A 122 -10.99 18.53 -0.18
C ASP A 122 -12.12 18.74 -1.22
N GLY A 123 -12.65 17.64 -1.75
CA GLY A 123 -13.72 17.64 -2.75
C GLY A 123 -13.25 17.88 -4.19
N SER A 124 -11.93 17.90 -4.43
CA SER A 124 -11.33 18.03 -5.77
C SER A 124 -11.60 16.81 -6.65
N LEU A 125 -11.99 15.66 -6.08
CA LEU A 125 -12.38 14.47 -6.86
C LEU A 125 -13.46 14.76 -7.91
N LYS A 126 -14.37 15.71 -7.66
CA LYS A 126 -15.45 16.08 -8.60
C LYS A 126 -14.94 16.76 -9.87
N GLU A 127 -13.70 17.24 -9.86
CA GLU A 127 -13.07 18.01 -10.94
C GLU A 127 -12.44 17.10 -11.99
N ILE A 128 -12.25 15.83 -11.65
CA ILE A 128 -11.95 14.77 -12.62
C ILE A 128 -13.24 14.44 -13.37
N GLN A 129 -13.29 14.80 -14.66
CA GLN A 129 -14.47 14.56 -15.51
C GLN A 129 -14.74 13.06 -15.68
N ASN A 130 -13.68 12.27 -15.89
CA ASN A 130 -13.79 10.82 -16.08
C ASN A 130 -14.37 10.12 -14.84
N MET A 131 -15.57 9.56 -15.00
CA MET A 131 -16.29 8.88 -13.92
C MET A 131 -15.60 7.59 -13.46
N GLU A 132 -14.94 6.86 -14.36
CA GLU A 132 -14.27 5.61 -14.03
C GLU A 132 -13.01 5.86 -13.20
N ILE A 133 -12.23 6.92 -13.50
CA ILE A 133 -11.12 7.36 -12.64
C ILE A 133 -11.63 7.67 -11.22
N ARG A 134 -12.73 8.43 -11.11
CA ARG A 134 -13.32 8.76 -9.80
C ARG A 134 -13.77 7.53 -9.01
N LYS A 135 -14.37 6.54 -9.69
CA LYS A 135 -14.77 5.28 -9.06
C LYS A 135 -13.55 4.48 -8.60
N LYS A 136 -12.51 4.40 -9.43
CA LYS A 136 -11.28 3.67 -9.12
C LYS A 136 -10.49 4.29 -7.98
N ILE A 137 -10.43 5.62 -7.88
CA ILE A 137 -9.85 6.31 -6.71
C ILE A 137 -10.62 5.94 -5.44
N ASN A 138 -11.96 5.99 -5.48
CA ASN A 138 -12.76 5.60 -4.32
C ASN A 138 -12.56 4.13 -3.93
N GLU A 139 -12.56 3.21 -4.90
CA GLU A 139 -12.33 1.78 -4.68
C GLU A 139 -10.94 1.54 -4.06
N LEU A 140 -9.90 2.16 -4.61
CA LEU A 140 -8.53 2.04 -4.14
C LEU A 140 -8.39 2.42 -2.67
N VAL A 141 -8.96 3.56 -2.27
CA VAL A 141 -8.76 4.11 -0.92
C VAL A 141 -9.78 3.58 0.08
N LYS A 142 -11.08 3.61 -0.25
CA LYS A 142 -12.16 3.26 0.68
C LYS A 142 -12.41 1.76 0.81
N THR A 143 -11.96 0.96 -0.16
CA THR A 143 -12.18 -0.47 -0.14
C THR A 143 -10.85 -1.19 0.00
N ASP A 144 -10.00 -1.14 -1.02
CA ASP A 144 -8.83 -2.01 -1.09
C ASP A 144 -7.78 -1.66 -0.04
N LEU A 145 -7.45 -0.37 0.10
CA LEU A 145 -6.50 0.06 1.12
C LEU A 145 -7.03 -0.20 2.53
N GLU A 146 -8.30 0.12 2.82
CA GLU A 146 -8.91 -0.14 4.12
C GLU A 146 -8.87 -1.63 4.48
N PHE A 147 -9.12 -2.53 3.53
CA PHE A 147 -8.96 -3.97 3.72
C PHE A 147 -7.51 -4.37 4.02
N VAL A 148 -6.54 -3.84 3.28
CA VAL A 148 -5.11 -4.10 3.54
C VAL A 148 -4.74 -3.62 4.94
N LEU A 149 -5.06 -2.37 5.28
CA LEU A 149 -4.74 -1.78 6.57
C LEU A 149 -5.35 -2.56 7.74
N LYS A 150 -6.62 -2.94 7.64
CA LYS A 150 -7.30 -3.69 8.71
C LYS A 150 -6.71 -5.09 8.91
N ASN A 151 -6.36 -5.77 7.82
CA ASN A 151 -5.75 -7.10 7.91
C ASN A 151 -4.30 -7.03 8.40
N VAL A 152 -3.52 -6.04 7.95
CA VAL A 152 -2.17 -5.80 8.49
C VAL A 152 -2.24 -5.48 9.97
N GLN A 153 -3.17 -4.62 10.41
CA GLN A 153 -3.36 -4.32 11.83
C GLN A 153 -3.74 -5.57 12.64
N THR A 154 -4.63 -6.40 12.12
CA THR A 154 -5.01 -7.65 12.80
C THR A 154 -3.81 -8.60 12.94
N GLU A 155 -2.90 -8.60 11.96
CA GLU A 155 -1.64 -9.35 12.07
C GLU A 155 -0.74 -8.77 13.16
N ILE A 156 -0.59 -7.44 13.22
CA ILE A 156 0.15 -6.75 14.28
C ILE A 156 -0.40 -7.13 15.66
N ASP A 157 -1.73 -7.11 15.83
CA ASP A 157 -2.40 -7.47 17.08
C ASP A 157 -2.12 -8.93 17.46
N MET A 158 -2.20 -9.86 16.50
CA MET A 158 -1.86 -11.28 16.72
C MET A 158 -0.40 -11.45 17.18
N GLN A 159 0.53 -10.66 16.64
CA GLN A 159 1.94 -10.69 17.04
C GLN A 159 2.17 -10.07 18.43
N ILE A 160 1.41 -9.03 18.79
CA ILE A 160 1.40 -8.48 20.16
C ILE A 160 0.93 -9.54 21.15
N ASP A 161 -0.19 -10.19 20.88
CA ASP A 161 -0.75 -11.24 21.75
C ASP A 161 0.19 -12.44 21.87
N PHE A 162 0.86 -12.81 20.78
CA PHE A 162 1.87 -13.84 20.81
C PHE A 162 3.06 -13.48 21.69
N ARG A 163 3.61 -12.26 21.56
CA ARG A 163 4.68 -11.77 22.45
C ARG A 163 4.26 -11.76 23.92
N ASN A 164 3.04 -11.33 24.21
CA ASN A 164 2.47 -11.38 25.56
C ASN A 164 2.40 -12.84 26.07
N THR A 165 2.03 -13.78 25.20
CA THR A 165 2.03 -15.20 25.52
C THR A 165 3.42 -15.70 25.89
N LEU A 166 4.46 -15.31 25.13
CA LEU A 166 5.87 -15.65 25.42
C LEU A 166 6.30 -15.14 26.80
N ILE A 167 5.99 -13.87 27.10
CA ILE A 167 6.32 -13.24 28.39
C ILE A 167 5.65 -14.00 29.55
N ASN A 168 4.38 -14.39 29.39
CA ASN A 168 3.58 -14.99 30.45
C ASN A 168 3.86 -16.49 30.68
N GLN A 169 4.70 -17.15 29.87
CA GLN A 169 5.07 -18.55 30.11
C GLN A 169 5.99 -18.73 31.33
N ASN A 170 6.66 -17.67 31.80
CA ASN A 170 7.72 -17.76 32.82
C ASN A 170 8.77 -18.83 32.48
N ASP A 171 9.16 -18.94 31.20
CA ASP A 171 10.12 -19.93 30.69
C ASP A 171 11.55 -19.36 30.72
N PRO A 172 12.41 -19.76 31.67
CA PRO A 172 13.75 -19.15 31.82
C PRO A 172 14.65 -19.44 30.62
N LYS A 173 14.51 -20.63 30.02
CA LYS A 173 15.28 -21.00 28.84
C LYS A 173 14.85 -20.19 27.63
N LEU A 174 13.55 -19.93 27.46
CA LEU A 174 13.07 -19.02 26.43
C LEU A 174 13.62 -17.61 26.64
N ALA A 175 13.62 -17.11 27.87
CA ALA A 175 14.13 -15.78 28.19
C ALA A 175 15.63 -15.66 27.86
N GLU A 176 16.43 -16.68 28.17
CA GLU A 176 17.83 -16.76 27.80
C GLU A 176 18.02 -16.74 26.28
N LEU A 177 17.29 -17.59 25.54
CA LEU A 177 17.40 -17.69 24.09
C LEU A 177 16.96 -16.42 23.35
N LEU A 178 16.03 -15.64 23.92
CA LEU A 178 15.59 -14.36 23.37
C LEU A 178 16.49 -13.19 23.77
N SER A 179 17.42 -13.39 24.72
CA SER A 179 18.37 -12.37 25.14
C SER A 179 19.37 -12.08 24.02
N ILE A 180 19.36 -10.85 23.50
CA ILE A 180 20.21 -10.45 22.38
C ILE A 180 20.67 -9.01 22.50
N SER A 181 21.95 -8.77 22.22
CA SER A 181 22.50 -7.40 22.18
C SER A 181 22.17 -6.71 20.85
N GLN A 182 22.12 -5.37 20.85
CA GLN A 182 21.95 -4.60 19.62
C GLN A 182 23.07 -4.84 18.60
N LEU A 183 24.30 -5.12 19.06
CA LEU A 183 25.43 -5.45 18.19
C LEU A 183 25.20 -6.80 17.50
N THR A 184 24.81 -7.83 18.26
CA THR A 184 24.49 -9.16 17.74
C THR A 184 23.36 -9.07 16.72
N LEU A 185 22.29 -8.34 17.05
CA LEU A 185 21.15 -8.13 16.15
C LEU A 185 21.57 -7.44 14.84
N ARG A 186 22.41 -6.39 14.93
CA ARG A 186 22.97 -5.71 13.75
C ARG A 186 23.82 -6.63 12.88
N ASN A 187 24.66 -7.47 13.49
CA ASN A 187 25.51 -8.41 12.77
C ASN A 187 24.67 -9.45 12.02
N ARG A 188 23.64 -10.01 12.68
CA ARG A 188 22.67 -10.92 12.04
C ARG A 188 21.99 -10.29 10.83
N PHE A 189 21.51 -9.05 10.96
CA PHE A 189 20.86 -8.35 9.85
C PHE A 189 21.77 -8.01 8.67
N ARG A 190 23.10 -8.01 8.87
CA ARG A 190 24.10 -7.81 7.82
C ARG A 190 24.68 -9.13 7.29
N ASP A 191 24.20 -10.26 7.78
CA ASP A 191 24.78 -11.59 7.53
C ASP A 191 26.28 -11.68 7.90
N ASN A 192 26.69 -10.90 8.91
CA ASN A 192 28.05 -10.92 9.47
C ASN A 192 28.09 -11.85 10.68
N VAL A 193 27.67 -13.11 10.52
CA VAL A 193 27.60 -14.07 11.61
C VAL A 193 28.66 -15.15 11.42
N ASP A 194 29.44 -15.44 12.47
CA ASP A 194 30.52 -16.43 12.42
C ASP A 194 29.98 -17.86 12.21
N ASN A 195 28.83 -18.18 12.83
CA ASN A 195 28.03 -19.39 12.60
C ASN A 195 26.54 -19.12 12.91
N TYR A 196 25.66 -20.10 12.71
CA TYR A 196 24.21 -19.95 12.95
C TYR A 196 23.72 -20.72 14.18
N ASP A 197 24.61 -21.08 15.11
CA ASP A 197 24.28 -21.99 16.22
C ASP A 197 23.19 -21.41 17.12
N ASP A 198 23.27 -20.11 17.45
CA ASP A 198 22.26 -19.43 18.26
C ASP A 198 20.89 -19.46 17.58
N GLN A 199 20.82 -19.19 16.27
CA GLN A 199 19.57 -19.13 15.51
C GLN A 199 18.96 -20.53 15.36
N ILE A 200 19.81 -21.55 15.20
CA ILE A 200 19.40 -22.95 15.21
C ILE A 200 18.81 -23.30 16.58
N GLU A 201 19.48 -22.98 17.68
CA GLU A 201 18.99 -23.29 19.03
C GLU A 201 17.68 -22.54 19.33
N GLN A 202 17.61 -21.26 18.97
CA GLN A 202 16.39 -20.43 19.08
C GLN A 202 15.23 -21.12 18.38
N LEU A 203 15.35 -21.39 17.08
CA LEU A 203 14.27 -21.99 16.30
C LEU A 203 13.91 -23.38 16.82
N LYS A 204 14.90 -24.20 17.13
CA LYS A 204 14.71 -25.57 17.65
C LYS A 204 13.94 -25.58 18.95
N TYR A 205 14.28 -24.71 19.91
CA TYR A 205 13.54 -24.61 21.15
C TYR A 205 12.13 -24.05 20.93
N PHE A 206 11.99 -23.02 20.09
CA PHE A 206 10.72 -22.38 19.82
C PHE A 206 9.69 -23.35 19.24
N LEU A 207 10.11 -24.21 18.32
CA LEU A 207 9.27 -25.21 17.67
C LEU A 207 8.93 -26.41 18.58
N THR A 208 9.39 -26.46 19.83
CA THR A 208 8.93 -27.46 20.81
C THR A 208 7.63 -27.09 21.51
N LYS A 209 7.10 -25.87 21.26
CA LYS A 209 6.03 -25.28 22.05
C LYS A 209 4.69 -25.32 21.29
N ASP A 210 3.64 -25.87 21.93
CA ASP A 210 2.32 -25.98 21.31
C ASP A 210 1.67 -24.62 20.97
N TYR A 211 1.90 -23.60 21.79
CA TYR A 211 1.43 -22.24 21.51
C TYR A 211 2.14 -21.63 20.29
N VAL A 212 3.39 -22.04 19.99
CA VAL A 212 4.11 -21.63 18.78
C VAL A 212 3.50 -22.31 17.56
N ARG A 213 3.19 -23.62 17.65
CA ARG A 213 2.48 -24.35 16.58
C ARG A 213 1.15 -23.68 16.24
N THR A 214 0.39 -23.33 17.28
CA THR A 214 -0.92 -22.69 17.14
C THR A 214 -0.78 -21.32 16.48
N TYR A 215 0.15 -20.49 16.96
CA TYR A 215 0.43 -19.18 16.38
C TYR A 215 0.83 -19.25 14.91
N ILE A 216 1.73 -20.18 14.53
CA ILE A 216 2.14 -20.36 13.13
C ILE A 216 0.95 -20.69 12.24
N ASN A 217 0.08 -21.60 12.66
CA ASN A 217 -1.09 -21.97 11.86
C ASN A 217 -2.08 -20.80 11.69
N LEU A 218 -2.34 -20.06 12.77
CA LEU A 218 -3.20 -18.86 12.72
C LEU A 218 -2.60 -17.77 11.84
N LYS A 219 -1.30 -17.50 12.00
CA LYS A 219 -0.58 -16.52 11.22
C LYS A 219 -0.53 -16.92 9.74
N ASN A 220 -0.25 -18.18 9.41
CA ASN A 220 -0.24 -18.66 8.02
C ASN A 220 -1.58 -18.41 7.32
N ARG A 221 -2.69 -18.81 7.97
CA ARG A 221 -4.04 -18.55 7.47
C ARG A 221 -4.30 -17.05 7.27
N HIS A 222 -3.87 -16.21 8.21
CA HIS A 222 -4.06 -14.77 8.14
C HIS A 222 -3.23 -14.12 7.03
N ARG A 223 -1.97 -14.55 6.87
CA ARG A 223 -1.06 -14.08 5.82
C ARG A 223 -1.63 -14.33 4.42
N TYR A 224 -2.35 -15.43 4.19
CA TYR A 224 -3.06 -15.64 2.94
C TYR A 224 -4.00 -14.48 2.60
N PHE A 225 -4.81 -14.01 3.56
CA PHE A 225 -5.73 -12.90 3.37
C PHE A 225 -5.00 -11.56 3.21
N VAL A 226 -3.95 -11.30 3.99
CA VAL A 226 -3.10 -10.11 3.80
C VAL A 226 -2.57 -10.05 2.36
N MET A 227 -2.03 -11.15 1.84
CA MET A 227 -1.51 -11.22 0.48
C MET A 227 -2.60 -11.11 -0.59
N LEU A 228 -3.81 -11.63 -0.32
CA LEU A 228 -4.97 -11.48 -1.19
C LEU A 228 -5.36 -10.00 -1.34
N PHE A 229 -5.52 -9.28 -0.22
CA PHE A 229 -5.93 -7.88 -0.25
C PHE A 229 -4.86 -6.97 -0.85
N ILE A 230 -3.57 -7.26 -0.63
CA ILE A 230 -2.49 -6.54 -1.31
C ILE A 230 -2.55 -6.76 -2.81
N ARG A 231 -2.86 -7.97 -3.28
CA ARG A 231 -3.01 -8.24 -4.72
C ARG A 231 -4.17 -7.44 -5.31
N ASN A 232 -5.30 -7.36 -4.62
CA ASN A 232 -6.45 -6.57 -5.06
C ASN A 232 -6.10 -5.07 -5.14
N PHE A 233 -5.48 -4.52 -4.08
CA PHE A 233 -4.99 -3.15 -4.06
C PHE A 233 -4.05 -2.86 -5.24
N LYS A 234 -3.10 -3.75 -5.52
CA LYS A 234 -2.18 -3.63 -6.66
C LYS A 234 -2.91 -3.65 -8.00
N GLN A 235 -3.93 -4.48 -8.14
CA GLN A 235 -4.73 -4.55 -9.37
C GLN A 235 -5.47 -3.23 -9.59
N THR A 236 -6.20 -2.74 -8.58
CA THR A 236 -6.91 -1.46 -8.67
C THR A 236 -5.98 -0.29 -8.95
N LEU A 237 -4.78 -0.29 -8.34
CA LEU A 237 -3.75 0.72 -8.58
C LEU A 237 -3.28 0.69 -10.05
N SER A 238 -3.03 -0.51 -10.60
CA SER A 238 -2.63 -0.69 -11.99
C SER A 238 -3.73 -0.27 -12.97
N ASP A 239 -4.99 -0.61 -12.68
CA ASP A 239 -6.13 -0.22 -13.52
C ASP A 239 -6.30 1.31 -13.50
N LEU A 240 -6.20 1.92 -12.32
CA LEU A 240 -6.25 3.38 -12.17
C LEU A 240 -5.12 4.07 -12.96
N LYS A 241 -3.91 3.51 -12.93
CA LYS A 241 -2.76 4.02 -13.70
C LYS A 241 -3.06 4.11 -15.18
N ILE A 242 -3.59 3.02 -15.76
CA ILE A 242 -3.92 2.95 -17.19
C ILE A 242 -4.94 4.03 -17.55
N LEU A 243 -6.01 4.17 -16.75
CA LEU A 243 -7.04 5.19 -16.98
C LEU A 243 -6.48 6.61 -16.91
N VAL A 244 -5.63 6.89 -15.91
CA VAL A 244 -5.00 8.20 -15.73
C VAL A 244 -4.05 8.52 -16.88
N GLU A 245 -3.23 7.56 -17.32
CA GLU A 245 -2.34 7.73 -18.48
C GLU A 245 -3.10 7.98 -19.78
N GLU A 246 -4.22 7.30 -19.99
CA GLU A 246 -5.08 7.50 -21.16
C GLU A 246 -5.72 8.90 -21.14
N GLU A 247 -6.26 9.32 -19.99
CA GLU A 247 -6.88 10.63 -19.83
C GLU A 247 -5.87 11.77 -20.03
N LEU A 248 -4.65 11.63 -19.50
CA LEU A 248 -3.57 12.60 -19.68
C LEU A 248 -3.10 12.72 -21.14
N LYS A 249 -3.18 11.64 -21.94
CA LYS A 249 -2.84 11.68 -23.39
C LYS A 249 -3.89 12.42 -24.22
N ILE A 250 -5.15 12.44 -23.76
CA ILE A 250 -6.28 13.07 -24.46
C ILE A 250 -6.41 14.55 -24.07
N ALA A 251 -5.88 14.94 -22.90
CA ALA A 251 -5.82 16.33 -22.49
C ALA A 251 -5.05 17.15 -23.54
N PRO A 252 -5.62 18.26 -24.06
CA PRO A 252 -4.96 19.06 -25.09
C PRO A 252 -3.61 19.54 -24.59
N ALA A 253 -2.55 19.27 -25.36
CA ALA A 253 -1.23 19.83 -25.12
C ALA A 253 -1.32 21.37 -25.06
N GLN A 254 -0.67 21.95 -24.05
CA GLN A 254 -0.53 23.40 -23.92
C GLN A 254 0.12 24.04 -25.16
#